data_AF-A0A923A1B4-F1
#
_entry.id   AF-A0A923A1B4-F1
#
_cell.length_a   1.000
_cell.length_b   1.000
_cell.length_c   1.000
_cell.angle_alpha   90.00
_cell.angle_beta   90.00
_cell.angle_gamma   90.00
#
_symmetry.space_group_name_H-M   'P 1'
#
loop_
_entity.id
_entity.type
_entity.pdbx_description
1 polymer ?
#
loop_
_entity_poly.entity_id
_entity_poly.type
_entity_poly.pdbx_seq_one_letter_code
_entity_poly.pdbx_strand_id
1 'polypeptide(L)'
;MDGEQGNFEITLVKSPRYIDLDKCTACGDCSKVCPVERPSEYDMSLANRKATYKPYAQAIPSGFVIEKLDTAPCRMGCPAHLNVQGYVAMVKQGKYKEAIEIIMEDLPFPGILGRVCPHKCEASCRRMEVDSAVSIRELKRIAADHVDLNDLP
;
A
#
# COMPACT_ATOMS: atom_id res chain seq x y z
N MET A 1 20.78 26.16 9.90
CA MET A 1 19.85 27.31 9.90
C MET A 1 20.75 28.43 10.32
N ASP A 2 21.22 29.17 9.33
CA ASP A 2 22.40 30.02 9.45
C ASP A 2 21.99 31.39 8.92
N GLY A 3 22.31 32.46 9.65
CA GLY A 3 21.88 33.80 9.29
C GLY A 3 21.78 34.77 10.46
N GLU A 4 21.58 36.03 10.12
CA GLU A 4 21.47 37.15 11.05
C GLU A 4 20.01 37.62 11.16
N GLN A 5 19.70 38.46 12.14
CA GLN A 5 18.35 38.94 12.39
C GLN A 5 17.76 39.61 11.12
N GLY A 6 16.79 38.95 10.49
CA GLY A 6 16.13 39.42 9.26
C GLY A 6 16.54 38.68 7.98
N ASN A 7 17.63 37.92 7.99
CA ASN A 7 18.07 37.08 6.88
C ASN A 7 18.49 35.70 7.40
N PHE A 8 17.53 34.77 7.42
CA PHE A 8 17.78 33.37 7.77
C PHE A 8 17.79 32.51 6.52
N GLU A 9 18.86 31.76 6.34
CA GLU A 9 18.91 30.68 5.38
C GLU A 9 18.53 29.37 6.09
N ILE A 10 17.49 28.73 5.55
CA ILE A 10 16.89 27.56 6.15
C ILE A 10 16.91 26.43 5.12
N THR A 11 17.38 25.27 5.55
CA THR A 11 17.27 24.04 4.76
C THR A 11 16.08 23.25 5.29
N LEU A 12 15.05 23.11 4.47
CA LEU A 12 13.86 22.34 4.81
C LEU A 12 13.90 20.97 4.15
N VAL A 13 13.72 19.92 4.95
CA VAL A 13 13.49 18.57 4.43
C VAL A 13 11.99 18.39 4.22
N LYS A 14 11.58 18.21 2.96
CA LYS A 14 10.17 17.99 2.60
C LYS A 14 9.98 16.54 2.17
N SER A 15 9.29 15.76 2.97
CA SER A 15 8.88 14.40 2.60
C SER A 15 7.76 14.41 1.56
N PRO A 16 7.73 13.44 0.62
CA PRO A 16 6.67 13.33 -0.37
C PRO A 16 5.32 13.04 0.30
N ARG A 17 4.25 13.70 -0.19
CA ARG A 17 2.89 13.48 0.33
C ARG A 17 2.09 12.40 -0.42
N TYR A 18 2.53 12.05 -1.64
CA TYR A 18 1.84 11.13 -2.57
C TYR A 18 0.38 11.50 -2.91
N ILE A 19 -0.07 12.69 -2.52
CA ILE A 19 -1.34 13.30 -2.89
C ILE A 19 -1.02 14.69 -3.44
N ASP A 20 -1.60 14.98 -4.59
CA ASP A 20 -1.52 16.28 -5.25
C ASP A 20 -2.37 17.29 -4.46
N LEU A 21 -1.72 18.30 -3.87
CA LEU A 21 -2.38 19.28 -3.02
C LEU A 21 -3.31 20.21 -3.81
N ASP A 22 -3.02 20.45 -5.08
CA ASP A 22 -3.82 21.34 -5.93
C ASP A 22 -5.16 20.69 -6.30
N LYS A 23 -5.22 19.36 -6.28
CA LYS A 23 -6.43 18.56 -6.53
C LYS A 23 -7.14 18.11 -5.26
N CYS A 24 -6.51 18.25 -4.09
CA CYS A 24 -7.04 17.72 -2.84
C CYS A 24 -8.07 18.68 -2.21
N THR A 25 -9.31 18.24 -2.09
CA THR A 25 -10.39 19.00 -1.43
C THR A 25 -10.50 18.76 0.07
N ALA A 26 -9.60 17.95 0.65
CA ALA A 26 -9.62 17.55 2.05
C ALA A 26 -10.92 16.88 2.53
N CYS A 27 -11.69 16.23 1.64
CA CYS A 27 -12.96 15.55 1.97
C CYS A 27 -12.80 14.28 2.83
N GLY A 28 -11.63 13.64 2.78
CA GLY A 28 -11.31 12.45 3.58
C GLY A 28 -11.79 11.11 3.04
N ASP A 29 -12.36 11.06 1.84
CA ASP A 29 -12.83 9.79 1.25
C ASP A 29 -11.70 8.79 1.02
N CYS A 30 -10.52 9.27 0.68
CA CYS A 30 -9.31 8.46 0.54
C CYS A 30 -8.91 7.72 1.83
N SER A 31 -9.18 8.30 3.00
CA SER A 31 -8.92 7.64 4.29
C SER A 31 -9.96 6.55 4.56
N LYS A 32 -11.23 6.81 4.27
CA LYS A 32 -12.34 5.86 4.47
C LYS A 32 -12.15 4.58 3.66
N VAL A 33 -11.71 4.69 2.41
CA VAL A 33 -11.54 3.53 1.51
C VAL A 33 -10.20 2.80 1.69
N CYS A 34 -9.26 3.37 2.45
CA CYS A 34 -7.92 2.82 2.56
C CYS A 34 -7.93 1.45 3.27
N PRO A 35 -7.36 0.40 2.64
CA PRO A 35 -7.36 -0.95 3.19
C PRO A 35 -6.30 -1.17 4.29
N VAL A 36 -5.33 -0.27 4.40
CA VAL A 36 -4.16 -0.42 5.27
C VAL A 36 -4.36 0.37 6.56
N GLU A 37 -4.14 -0.30 7.68
CA GLU A 37 -4.15 0.28 9.03
C GLU A 37 -2.75 0.30 9.62
N ARG A 38 -2.45 1.35 10.37
CA ARG A 38 -1.16 1.63 10.99
C ARG A 38 -1.37 2.32 12.34
N PRO A 39 -0.44 2.17 13.30
CA PRO A 39 -0.50 2.93 14.54
C PRO A 39 -0.39 4.45 14.25
N SER A 40 -1.17 5.24 14.97
CA SER A 40 -1.18 6.70 14.84
C SER A 40 -0.02 7.31 15.62
N GLU A 41 0.95 7.91 14.92
CA GLU A 41 2.04 8.67 15.56
C GLU A 41 1.51 9.87 16.36
N TYR A 42 0.46 10.54 15.87
CA TYR A 42 -0.17 11.67 16.56
C TYR A 42 -0.76 11.26 17.92
N ASP A 43 -1.36 10.08 17.98
CA ASP A 43 -1.94 9.52 19.22
C ASP A 43 -0.94 8.65 20.00
N MET A 44 0.37 8.79 19.76
CA MET A 44 1.43 8.01 20.42
C MET A 44 1.20 6.48 20.35
N SER A 45 0.74 5.99 19.20
CA SER A 45 0.39 4.58 18.95
C SER A 45 -0.74 4.02 19.83
N LEU A 46 -1.53 4.86 20.49
CA LEU A 46 -2.68 4.44 21.30
C LEU A 46 -3.91 4.09 20.44
N ALA A 47 -3.95 4.55 19.19
CA ALA A 47 -5.02 4.26 18.23
C ALA A 47 -4.46 3.86 16.87
N ASN A 48 -5.24 3.10 16.10
CA ASN A 48 -4.95 2.82 14.70
C ASN A 48 -5.53 3.92 13.81
N ARG A 49 -4.75 4.34 12.82
CA ARG A 49 -5.16 5.18 11.70
C ARG A 49 -5.00 4.45 10.39
N LYS A 50 -5.52 5.03 9.32
CA LYS A 50 -5.32 4.53 7.95
C LYS A 50 -3.98 5.01 7.40
N ALA A 51 -3.43 4.30 6.41
CA ALA A 51 -2.22 4.72 5.73
C ALA A 51 -2.40 6.06 4.99
N THR A 52 -3.63 6.35 4.52
CA THR A 52 -4.01 7.69 4.06
C THR A 52 -4.66 8.46 5.20
N TYR A 53 -4.06 9.55 5.64
CA TYR A 53 -4.50 10.28 6.83
C TYR A 53 -4.22 11.78 6.71
N LYS A 54 -4.84 12.56 7.58
CA LYS A 54 -4.49 13.96 7.82
C LYS A 54 -3.64 14.00 9.10
N PRO A 55 -2.46 14.65 9.12
CA PRO A 55 -1.56 14.59 10.28
C PRO A 55 -2.19 15.08 11.58
N TYR A 56 -3.04 16.10 11.50
CA TYR A 56 -3.86 16.62 12.60
C TYR A 56 -5.03 17.42 12.02
N ALA A 57 -6.09 17.64 12.80
CA ALA A 57 -7.34 18.25 12.32
C ALA A 57 -7.13 19.62 11.64
N GLN A 58 -6.13 20.39 12.07
CA GLN A 58 -5.79 21.72 11.60
C GLN A 58 -4.49 21.75 10.76
N ALA A 59 -4.13 20.62 10.10
CA ALA A 59 -2.92 20.55 9.28
C ALA A 59 -2.89 21.67 8.21
N ILE A 60 -1.70 22.26 8.04
CA ILE A 60 -1.41 23.25 6.99
C ILE A 60 -0.30 22.66 6.09
N PRO A 61 -0.54 22.46 4.79
CA PRO A 61 -1.84 22.48 4.10
C PRO A 61 -2.83 21.43 4.64
N SER A 62 -4.13 21.68 4.48
CA SER A 62 -5.22 20.83 4.99
C SER A 62 -5.38 19.49 4.27
N GLY A 63 -4.56 19.22 3.25
CA GLY A 63 -4.58 18.01 2.45
C GLY A 63 -4.13 16.75 3.19
N PHE A 64 -4.57 15.61 2.67
CA PHE A 64 -4.20 14.28 3.16
C PHE A 64 -2.78 13.90 2.68
N VAL A 65 -2.20 12.91 3.35
CA VAL A 65 -0.93 12.28 2.99
C VAL A 65 -1.11 10.77 2.98
N ILE A 66 -0.38 10.08 2.11
CA ILE A 66 -0.25 8.62 2.15
C ILE A 66 1.10 8.29 2.77
N GLU A 67 1.09 7.54 3.85
CA GLU A 67 2.31 6.95 4.39
C GLU A 67 2.73 5.77 3.51
N LYS A 68 3.90 5.90 2.87
CA LYS A 68 4.49 4.84 2.06
C LYS A 68 5.83 4.43 2.66
N LEU A 69 5.92 3.16 3.03
CA LEU A 69 7.15 2.55 3.53
C LEU A 69 8.05 2.09 2.38
N ASP A 70 9.16 1.46 2.76
CA ASP A 70 10.11 0.82 1.88
C ASP A 70 9.47 -0.22 0.94
N THR A 71 10.18 -0.51 -0.14
CA THR A 71 9.72 -1.50 -1.11
C THR A 71 9.72 -2.88 -0.47
N ALA A 72 8.57 -3.55 -0.49
CA ALA A 72 8.42 -4.85 0.15
C ALA A 72 9.37 -5.90 -0.44
N PRO A 73 9.98 -6.77 0.39
CA PRO A 73 10.91 -7.79 -0.08
C PRO A 73 10.25 -8.84 -0.97
N CYS A 74 8.93 -9.05 -0.83
CA CYS A 74 8.15 -9.91 -1.72
C CYS A 74 8.04 -9.35 -3.15
N ARG A 75 8.01 -8.02 -3.31
CA ARG A 75 8.05 -7.35 -4.62
C ARG A 75 9.43 -7.46 -5.26
N MET A 76 10.48 -7.36 -4.46
CA MET A 76 11.87 -7.54 -4.92
C MET A 76 12.16 -8.99 -5.30
N GLY A 77 11.62 -9.96 -4.55
CA GLY A 77 11.79 -11.40 -4.82
C GLY A 77 10.95 -11.91 -6.01
N CYS A 78 9.97 -11.14 -6.47
CA CYS A 78 9.16 -11.49 -7.64
C CYS A 78 9.86 -11.00 -8.92
N PRO A 79 10.12 -11.88 -9.91
CA PRO A 79 10.76 -11.46 -11.17
C PRO A 79 9.89 -10.49 -12.00
N ALA A 80 8.57 -10.49 -11.76
CA ALA A 80 7.62 -9.58 -12.40
C ALA A 80 7.36 -8.31 -11.57
N HIS A 81 8.03 -8.13 -10.42
CA HIS A 81 7.86 -6.96 -9.55
C HIS A 81 6.41 -6.62 -9.17
N LEU A 82 5.60 -7.66 -8.97
CA LEU A 82 4.17 -7.54 -8.66
C LEU A 82 3.89 -6.72 -7.41
N ASN A 83 2.77 -6.01 -7.42
CA ASN A 83 2.21 -5.38 -6.23
C ASN A 83 1.54 -6.39 -5.28
N VAL A 84 2.37 -7.23 -4.62
CA VAL A 84 1.91 -8.25 -3.66
C VAL A 84 1.09 -7.66 -2.52
N GLN A 85 1.53 -6.54 -1.94
CA GLN A 85 0.82 -5.90 -0.83
C GLN A 85 -0.58 -5.42 -1.24
N GLY A 86 -0.73 -4.92 -2.47
CA GLY A 86 -1.99 -4.42 -3.01
C GLY A 86 -3.06 -5.50 -3.09
N TYR A 87 -2.82 -6.56 -3.86
CA TYR A 87 -3.83 -7.62 -4.02
C TYR A 87 -4.05 -8.42 -2.74
N VAL A 88 -3.03 -8.63 -1.90
CA VAL A 88 -3.22 -9.30 -0.59
C VAL A 88 -4.15 -8.48 0.31
N ALA A 89 -4.02 -7.14 0.30
CA ALA A 89 -4.93 -6.27 1.03
C ALA A 89 -6.37 -6.31 0.48
N MET A 90 -6.55 -6.42 -0.84
CA MET A 90 -7.87 -6.59 -1.45
C MET A 90 -8.50 -7.95 -1.13
N VAL A 91 -7.71 -9.03 -1.17
CA VAL A 91 -8.15 -10.37 -0.76
C VAL A 91 -8.58 -10.37 0.71
N LYS A 92 -7.86 -9.68 1.60
CA LYS A 92 -8.27 -9.51 3.01
C LYS A 92 -9.66 -8.87 3.15
N GLN A 93 -10.07 -8.01 2.21
CA GLN A 93 -11.38 -7.37 2.19
C GLN A 93 -12.47 -8.17 1.46
N GLY A 94 -12.13 -9.35 0.90
CA GLY A 94 -13.05 -10.10 0.04
C GLY A 94 -13.24 -9.50 -1.36
N LYS A 95 -12.43 -8.51 -1.72
CA LYS A 95 -12.46 -7.80 -3.02
C LYS A 95 -11.62 -8.55 -4.05
N TYR A 96 -12.09 -9.73 -4.46
CA TYR A 96 -11.33 -10.63 -5.33
C TYR A 96 -11.15 -10.08 -6.75
N LYS A 97 -12.15 -9.36 -7.27
CA LYS A 97 -12.09 -8.73 -8.60
C LYS A 97 -10.98 -7.69 -8.66
N GLU A 98 -10.98 -6.75 -7.71
CA GLU A 98 -9.96 -5.69 -7.61
C GLU A 98 -8.57 -6.28 -7.34
N ALA A 99 -8.49 -7.39 -6.59
CA ALA A 99 -7.24 -8.11 -6.40
C ALA A 99 -6.68 -8.66 -7.72
N ILE A 100 -7.53 -9.21 -8.58
CA ILE A 100 -7.13 -9.73 -9.89
C ILE A 100 -6.78 -8.60 -10.86
N GLU A 101 -7.54 -7.51 -10.88
CA GLU A 101 -7.22 -6.31 -11.67
C GLU A 101 -5.81 -5.79 -11.35
N ILE A 102 -5.46 -5.68 -10.06
CA ILE A 102 -4.10 -5.30 -9.62
C ILE A 102 -3.03 -6.27 -10.17
N ILE A 103 -3.32 -7.56 -10.22
CA ILE A 103 -2.37 -8.55 -10.75
C ILE A 103 -2.26 -8.44 -12.27
N MET A 104 -3.37 -8.15 -12.95
CA MET A 104 -3.46 -8.03 -14.41
C MET A 104 -2.76 -6.78 -14.96
N GLU A 105 -2.49 -5.78 -14.12
CA GLU A 105 -1.61 -4.65 -14.48
C GLU A 105 -0.23 -5.13 -14.96
N ASP A 106 0.30 -6.18 -14.33
CA ASP A 106 1.65 -6.70 -14.59
C ASP A 106 1.63 -8.06 -15.32
N LEU A 107 0.56 -8.87 -15.18
CA LEU A 107 0.54 -10.26 -15.63
C LEU A 107 -0.79 -10.71 -16.27
N PRO A 108 -0.79 -11.22 -17.51
CA PRO A 108 -2.03 -11.55 -18.23
C PRO A 108 -2.76 -12.81 -17.73
N PHE A 109 -2.08 -13.69 -16.98
CA PHE A 109 -2.64 -15.00 -16.59
C PHE A 109 -2.57 -15.26 -15.08
N PRO A 110 -3.33 -14.52 -14.26
CA PRO A 110 -3.30 -14.65 -12.80
C PRO A 110 -3.69 -16.05 -12.32
N GLY A 111 -4.69 -16.69 -12.95
CA GLY A 111 -5.21 -18.01 -12.53
C GLY A 111 -4.22 -19.16 -12.72
N ILE A 112 -3.48 -19.18 -13.83
CA ILE A 112 -2.41 -20.16 -14.08
C ILE A 112 -1.26 -19.91 -13.11
N LEU A 113 -0.84 -18.66 -12.97
CA LEU A 113 0.28 -18.28 -12.09
C LEU A 113 -0.03 -18.52 -10.60
N GLY A 114 -1.30 -18.52 -10.18
CA GLY A 114 -1.70 -18.99 -8.84
C GLY A 114 -1.47 -20.49 -8.62
N ARG A 115 -1.24 -21.28 -9.67
CA ARG A 115 -1.04 -22.74 -9.60
C ARG A 115 0.39 -23.17 -9.87
N VAL A 116 1.06 -22.52 -10.82
CA VAL A 116 2.41 -22.95 -11.27
C VAL A 116 3.55 -22.10 -10.69
N CYS A 117 3.27 -20.97 -10.03
CA CYS A 117 4.33 -20.09 -9.54
C CYS A 117 5.22 -20.81 -8.50
N PRO A 118 6.56 -20.70 -8.62
CA PRO A 118 7.52 -21.26 -7.67
C PRO A 118 7.69 -20.42 -6.39
N HIS A 119 6.83 -19.40 -6.19
CA HIS A 119 6.67 -18.63 -4.94
C HIS A 119 7.98 -18.13 -4.28
N LYS A 120 8.97 -17.68 -5.08
CA LYS A 120 10.22 -17.10 -4.57
C LYS A 120 10.00 -15.91 -3.61
N CYS A 121 8.91 -15.16 -3.81
CA CYS A 121 8.52 -14.04 -2.95
C CYS A 121 8.12 -14.45 -1.53
N GLU A 122 7.71 -15.69 -1.30
CA GLU A 122 7.37 -16.20 0.04
C GLU A 122 8.64 -16.44 0.86
N ALA A 123 9.73 -16.88 0.22
CA ALA A 123 11.02 -17.10 0.86
C ALA A 123 11.70 -15.80 1.35
N SER A 124 11.30 -14.63 0.84
CA SER A 124 11.77 -13.32 1.30
C SER A 124 10.73 -12.56 2.14
N CYS A 125 9.64 -13.22 2.54
CA CYS A 125 8.54 -12.55 3.25
C CYS A 125 8.97 -12.10 4.66
N ARG A 126 8.89 -10.78 4.93
CA ARG A 126 9.21 -10.20 6.25
C ARG A 126 8.33 -10.76 7.39
N ARG A 127 7.15 -11.28 7.07
CA ARG A 127 6.24 -11.86 8.07
C ARG A 127 6.86 -13.07 8.81
N MET A 128 7.86 -13.73 8.22
CA MET A 128 8.65 -14.76 8.89
C MET A 128 9.40 -14.28 10.14
N GLU A 129 9.64 -12.96 10.28
CA GLU A 129 10.22 -12.38 11.51
C GLU A 129 9.25 -12.44 12.70
N VAL A 130 7.96 -12.69 12.46
CA VAL A 130 6.89 -12.75 13.48
C VAL A 130 6.36 -14.17 13.61
N ASP A 131 5.93 -14.79 12.50
CA ASP A 131 5.38 -16.15 12.49
C ASP A 131 5.83 -16.94 11.25
N SER A 132 5.11 -16.84 10.14
CA SER A 132 5.35 -17.62 8.92
C SER A 132 5.13 -16.78 7.68
N ALA A 133 5.71 -17.18 6.55
CA ALA A 133 5.50 -16.49 5.29
C ALA A 133 4.01 -16.49 4.91
N VAL A 134 3.55 -15.35 4.37
CA VAL A 134 2.21 -15.29 3.78
C VAL A 134 2.17 -16.19 2.56
N SER A 135 1.14 -17.03 2.43
CA SER A 135 0.91 -17.90 1.27
C SER A 135 0.44 -17.10 0.05
N ILE A 136 1.32 -16.25 -0.49
CA ILE A 136 1.09 -15.33 -1.60
C ILE A 136 0.56 -16.05 -2.84
N ARG A 137 1.12 -17.21 -3.20
CA ARG A 137 0.67 -18.00 -4.35
C ARG A 137 -0.77 -18.48 -4.16
N GLU A 138 -1.09 -18.99 -2.98
CA GLU A 138 -2.43 -19.49 -2.68
C GLU A 138 -3.46 -18.35 -2.65
N LEU A 139 -3.11 -17.17 -2.13
CA LEU A 139 -3.97 -15.98 -2.19
C LEU A 139 -4.23 -15.55 -3.64
N LYS A 140 -3.22 -15.64 -4.51
CA LYS A 140 -3.37 -15.41 -5.95
C LYS A 140 -4.31 -16.45 -6.59
N ARG A 141 -4.22 -17.72 -6.17
CA ARG A 141 -5.12 -18.79 -6.63
C ARG A 141 -6.57 -18.52 -6.20
N ILE A 142 -6.78 -18.26 -4.91
CA ILE A 142 -8.10 -17.99 -4.33
C ILE A 142 -8.75 -16.80 -5.01
N ALA A 143 -8.01 -15.71 -5.23
CA ALA A 143 -8.52 -14.53 -5.94
C ALA A 143 -9.00 -14.87 -7.36
N ALA A 144 -8.24 -15.68 -8.09
CA ALA A 144 -8.61 -16.09 -9.44
C ALA A 144 -9.80 -17.06 -9.47
N ASP A 145 -9.93 -17.91 -8.45
CA ASP A 145 -10.99 -18.91 -8.37
C ASP A 145 -12.36 -18.31 -7.96
N HIS A 146 -12.37 -17.10 -7.40
CA HIS A 146 -13.59 -16.40 -6.94
C HIS A 146 -14.10 -15.33 -7.91
N VAL A 147 -13.53 -15.22 -9.10
CA VAL A 147 -13.93 -14.22 -10.11
C VAL A 147 -14.36 -14.93 -11.38
N ASP A 148 -15.47 -14.49 -11.98
CA ASP A 148 -15.86 -14.94 -13.32
C ASP A 148 -14.88 -14.36 -14.34
N LEU A 149 -14.32 -15.23 -15.19
CA LEU A 149 -13.39 -14.83 -16.25
C LEU A 149 -14.01 -13.83 -17.23
N ASN A 150 -15.33 -13.85 -17.40
CA ASN A 150 -16.03 -12.92 -18.29
C ASN A 150 -16.11 -11.49 -17.74
N ASP A 151 -15.91 -11.31 -16.42
CA ASP A 151 -15.98 -10.01 -15.76
C ASP A 151 -14.62 -9.29 -15.70
N LEU A 152 -13.57 -9.94 -16.22
CA LEU A 152 -12.21 -9.43 -16.24
C LEU A 152 -11.93 -8.60 -17.52
N PRO A 153 -11.08 -7.56 -17.42
CA PRO A 153 -10.70 -6.71 -18.54
C PRO A 153 -9.84 -7.42 -19.61
#